data_AF-A0A2V9C028-F1
#
_entry.id   AF-A0A2V9C028-F1
#
_cell.length_a   1.000
_cell.length_b   1.000
_cell.length_c   1.000
_cell.angle_alpha   90.00
_cell.angle_beta   90.00
_cell.angle_gamma   90.00
#
_symmetry.space_group_name_H-M   'P 1'
#
loop_
_entity.id
_entity.type
_entity.pdbx_description
1 polymer ?
#
loop_
_entity_poly.entity_id
_entity_poly.type
_entity_poly.pdbx_seq_one_letter_code
_entity_poly.pdbx_strand_id
1 'polypeptide(L)'
;DVVRAIEEFAANPRPGEVYNLGGGRENSISMLEAIERIEQMSGKKLTWQYVDEARKGDHICYISNLGKFKKDYPNWRVTRGLDTILEEIIASQRKQVN
;
A
#
# COMPACT_ATOMS: atom_id res chain seq x y z
N ASP A 1 1.09 -2.79 9.22
CA ASP A 1 2.53 -2.50 8.96
C ASP A 1 2.91 -1.08 9.32
N VAL A 2 2.17 -0.06 8.89
CA VAL A 2 2.43 1.35 9.28
C VAL A 2 2.43 1.55 10.80
N VAL A 3 1.41 1.05 11.51
CA VAL A 3 1.35 1.15 12.98
C VAL A 3 2.57 0.51 13.64
N ARG A 4 2.98 -0.68 13.20
CA ARG A 4 4.21 -1.31 13.70
C ARG A 4 5.48 -0.48 13.43
N ALA A 5 5.55 0.25 12.31
CA ALA A 5 6.68 1.14 12.06
C ALA A 5 6.71 2.30 13.08
N ILE A 6 5.54 2.83 13.43
CA ILE A 6 5.39 3.87 14.45
C ILE A 6 5.75 3.31 15.83
N GLU A 7 5.32 2.09 16.16
CA GLU A 7 5.67 1.42 17.42
C GLU A 7 7.18 1.21 17.56
N GLU A 8 7.85 0.76 16.51
CA GLU A 8 9.31 0.58 16.48
C GLU A 8 10.05 1.90 16.67
N PHE A 9 9.58 2.97 16.02
CA PHE A 9 10.12 4.31 16.23
C PHE A 9 9.84 4.81 17.66
N ALA A 10 8.64 4.61 18.19
CA ALA A 10 8.27 5.06 19.54
C ALA A 10 9.08 4.33 20.62
N ALA A 11 9.36 3.04 20.42
CA ALA A 11 10.18 2.23 21.32
C ALA A 11 11.67 2.61 21.27
N ASN A 12 12.18 3.01 20.11
CA ASN A 12 13.56 3.42 19.91
C ASN A 12 13.67 4.65 18.99
N PRO A 13 13.38 5.86 19.51
CA PRO A 13 13.31 7.05 18.69
C PRO A 13 14.69 7.44 18.16
N ARG A 14 14.70 7.89 16.91
CA ARG A 14 15.90 8.44 16.25
C ARG A 14 15.62 9.88 15.81
N PRO A 15 15.98 10.89 16.63
CA PRO A 15 15.67 12.29 16.35
C PRO A 15 16.30 12.79 15.04
N GLY A 16 15.54 13.54 14.25
CA GLY A 16 16.01 14.15 13.00
C GLY A 16 16.06 13.21 11.81
N GLU A 17 15.73 11.92 11.97
CA GLU A 17 15.72 10.98 10.87
C GLU A 17 14.47 11.09 10.00
N VAL A 18 14.67 10.99 8.69
CA VAL A 18 13.60 10.93 7.67
C VAL A 18 13.61 9.57 7.00
N TYR A 19 12.42 8.98 6.86
CA TYR A 19 12.23 7.65 6.27
C TYR A 19 11.12 7.64 5.22
N ASN A 20 11.35 6.93 4.12
CA ASN A 20 10.27 6.52 3.24
C ASN A 20 9.59 5.28 3.82
N LEU A 21 8.26 5.26 3.82
CA LEU A 21 7.46 4.12 4.26
C LEU A 21 6.39 3.80 3.22
N GLY A 22 6.19 2.51 2.96
CA GLY A 22 5.27 2.01 1.93
C GLY A 22 5.44 0.50 1.76
N GLY A 23 4.86 -0.04 0.67
CA GLY A 23 4.94 -1.48 0.35
C GLY A 23 6.27 -1.92 -0.26
N GLY A 24 7.04 -0.98 -0.82
CA GLY A 24 8.22 -1.30 -1.63
C GLY A 24 7.85 -1.99 -2.95
N ARG A 25 8.88 -2.46 -3.68
CA ARG A 25 8.70 -3.02 -5.02
C ARG A 25 7.78 -4.24 -5.06
N GLU A 26 7.87 -5.10 -4.05
CA GLU A 26 7.08 -6.34 -3.97
C GLU A 26 5.58 -6.09 -3.72
N ASN A 27 5.22 -4.94 -3.14
CA ASN A 27 3.84 -4.54 -2.89
C ASN A 27 3.49 -3.23 -3.62
N SER A 28 3.93 -3.12 -4.87
CA SER A 28 3.52 -2.05 -5.79
C SER A 28 2.57 -2.61 -6.84
N ILE A 29 1.57 -1.84 -7.24
CA ILE A 29 0.56 -2.24 -8.21
C ILE A 29 0.12 -1.02 -9.01
N SER A 30 -0.15 -1.19 -10.31
CA SER A 30 -0.77 -0.17 -11.15
C SER A 30 -2.29 -0.11 -10.93
N MET A 31 -2.94 0.95 -11.42
CA MET A 31 -4.40 1.06 -11.36
C MET A 31 -5.10 -0.06 -12.13
N LEU A 32 -4.58 -0.44 -13.30
CA LEU A 32 -5.19 -1.47 -14.14
C LEU A 32 -5.08 -2.86 -13.50
N GLU A 33 -3.90 -3.21 -12.96
CA GLU A 33 -3.70 -4.45 -12.21
C GLU A 33 -4.60 -4.49 -10.96
N ALA A 34 -4.73 -3.38 -10.23
CA ALA A 34 -5.60 -3.32 -9.06
C ALA A 34 -7.08 -3.52 -9.41
N ILE A 35 -7.56 -2.88 -10.48
CA ILE A 35 -8.93 -3.07 -10.99
C ILE A 35 -9.16 -4.53 -11.34
N GLU A 36 -8.30 -5.12 -12.19
CA GLU A 36 -8.43 -6.51 -12.63
C GLU A 36 -8.52 -7.46 -11.43
N ARG A 37 -7.62 -7.30 -10.45
CA ARG A 37 -7.54 -8.15 -9.28
C ARG A 37 -8.76 -8.02 -8.38
N ILE A 38 -9.26 -6.79 -8.17
CA ILE A 38 -10.49 -6.56 -7.42
C ILE A 38 -11.69 -7.20 -8.13
N GLU A 39 -11.80 -7.09 -9.46
CA GLU A 39 -12.88 -7.72 -10.21
C GLU A 39 -12.86 -9.24 -10.07
N GLN A 40 -11.68 -9.86 -10.18
CA GLN A 40 -11.48 -11.29 -10.01
C GLN A 40 -11.89 -11.76 -8.61
N MET A 41 -11.41 -11.06 -7.56
CA MET A 41 -11.63 -11.46 -6.16
C MET A 41 -13.05 -11.16 -5.67
N SER A 42 -13.67 -10.09 -6.19
CA SER A 42 -15.00 -9.67 -5.76
C SER A 42 -16.14 -10.29 -6.56
N GLY A 43 -15.86 -10.76 -7.79
CA GLY A 43 -16.86 -11.21 -8.76
C GLY A 43 -17.71 -10.07 -9.35
N LYS A 44 -17.34 -8.80 -9.11
CA LYS A 44 -18.07 -7.61 -9.56
C LYS A 44 -17.24 -6.85 -10.57
N LYS A 45 -17.87 -6.38 -11.65
CA LYS A 45 -17.24 -5.52 -12.65
C LYS A 45 -17.28 -4.06 -12.21
N LEU A 46 -16.15 -3.37 -12.36
CA LEU A 46 -16.07 -1.93 -12.15
C LEU A 46 -16.48 -1.21 -13.44
N THR A 47 -17.32 -0.19 -13.29
CA THR A 47 -17.56 0.77 -14.37
C THR A 47 -16.50 1.86 -14.28
N TRP A 48 -15.60 1.91 -15.25
CA TRP A 48 -14.53 2.91 -15.32
C TRP A 48 -14.22 3.28 -16.77
N GLN A 49 -13.54 4.40 -16.95
CA GLN A 49 -13.03 4.86 -18.24
C GLN A 49 -11.63 5.44 -18.04
N TYR A 50 -10.74 5.25 -19.03
CA TYR A 50 -9.44 5.91 -19.04
C TYR A 50 -9.60 7.34 -19.52
N VAL A 51 -9.00 8.28 -18.82
CA VAL A 51 -8.90 9.67 -19.23
C VAL A 51 -7.42 9.95 -19.48
N ASP A 52 -7.08 10.33 -20.70
CA ASP A 52 -5.69 10.63 -21.09
C ASP A 52 -5.26 12.03 -20.65
N GLU A 53 -5.53 12.34 -19.38
CA GLU A 53 -5.13 13.57 -18.71
C GLU A 53 -4.67 13.20 -17.30
N ALA A 54 -3.35 13.25 -17.07
CA ALA A 54 -2.81 13.03 -15.74
C ALA A 54 -3.24 14.15 -14.79
N ARG A 55 -3.66 13.80 -13.57
CA ARG A 55 -3.94 14.81 -12.55
C ARG A 55 -2.66 15.59 -12.27
N LYS A 56 -2.76 16.92 -12.23
CA LYS A 56 -1.63 17.80 -11.98
C LYS A 56 -0.99 17.46 -10.63
N GLY A 57 0.30 17.14 -10.64
CA GLY A 57 1.06 16.77 -9.44
C GLY A 57 1.15 15.27 -9.17
N ASP A 58 0.42 14.41 -9.90
CA ASP A 58 0.57 12.97 -9.76
C ASP A 58 1.93 12.50 -10.28
N HIS A 59 2.59 11.62 -9.52
CA HIS A 59 3.72 10.84 -10.03
C HIS A 59 3.19 9.67 -10.85
N ILE A 60 3.75 9.44 -12.04
CA ILE A 60 3.41 8.27 -12.88
C ILE A 60 3.67 6.97 -12.12
N CYS A 61 4.79 6.90 -11.38
CA CYS A 61 5.13 5.75 -10.55
C CYS A 61 5.94 6.21 -9.34
N TYR A 62 5.58 5.73 -8.15
CA TYR A 62 6.35 5.91 -6.94
C TYR A 62 6.46 4.57 -6.19
N ILE A 63 7.69 4.16 -5.88
CA ILE A 63 7.98 2.96 -5.12
C ILE A 63 8.90 3.34 -3.96
N SER A 64 8.45 3.10 -2.74
CA SER A 64 9.23 3.44 -1.53
C SER A 64 10.48 2.57 -1.41
N ASN A 65 11.66 3.18 -1.36
CA ASN A 65 12.86 2.49 -0.91
C ASN A 65 12.86 2.41 0.62
N LEU A 66 12.65 1.20 1.16
CA LEU A 66 12.56 0.94 2.59
C LEU A 66 13.91 0.62 3.25
N GLY A 67 15.01 0.65 2.49
CA GLY A 67 16.32 0.18 2.95
C GLY A 67 16.81 0.87 4.23
N LYS A 68 16.64 2.19 4.32
CA LYS A 68 17.03 2.96 5.51
C LYS A 68 16.21 2.55 6.74
N PHE A 69 14.88 2.50 6.61
CA PHE A 69 14.02 2.14 7.74
C PHE A 69 14.26 0.70 8.20
N LYS A 70 14.39 -0.26 7.27
CA LYS A 70 14.71 -1.67 7.58
C LYS A 70 16.07 -1.83 8.27
N LYS A 71 17.06 -1.00 7.93
CA LYS A 71 18.38 -1.01 8.58
C LYS A 71 18.29 -0.52 10.02
N ASP A 72 17.59 0.59 10.24
CA ASP A 72 17.51 1.23 11.56
C ASP A 72 16.52 0.52 12.51
N TYR A 73 15.52 -0.15 11.94
CA TYR A 73 14.47 -0.90 12.66
C TYR A 73 14.34 -2.34 12.09
N PRO A 74 15.30 -3.25 12.38
CA PRO A 74 15.37 -4.57 11.75
C PRO A 74 14.25 -5.53 12.17
N ASN A 75 13.57 -5.26 13.28
CA ASN A 75 12.40 -6.03 13.72
C ASN A 75 11.17 -5.72 12.87
N TRP A 76 11.16 -4.56 12.20
CA TRP A 76 10.09 -4.18 11.31
C TRP A 76 10.25 -4.81 9.93
N ARG A 77 9.14 -5.35 9.41
CA ARG A 77 9.02 -5.75 8.01
C ARG A 77 7.58 -5.56 7.53
N VAL A 78 7.44 -5.48 6.21
CA VAL A 78 6.14 -5.60 5.53
C VAL A 78 5.66 -7.04 5.68
N THR A 79 4.40 -7.22 6.08
CA THR A 79 3.78 -8.54 6.28
C THR A 79 2.45 -8.71 5.57
N ARG A 80 1.87 -7.62 5.06
CA ARG A 80 0.63 -7.67 4.28
C ARG A 80 0.96 -7.55 2.80
N GLY A 81 0.74 -8.63 2.05
CA GLY A 81 0.85 -8.64 0.59
C GLY A 81 -0.36 -8.02 -0.08
N LEU A 82 -0.27 -7.75 -1.39
CA LEU A 82 -1.36 -7.15 -2.17
C LEU A 82 -2.66 -7.97 -2.07
N ASP A 83 -2.61 -9.30 -2.08
CA ASP A 83 -3.81 -10.14 -1.93
C ASP A 83 -4.52 -9.89 -0.62
N THR A 84 -3.81 -10.05 0.49
CA THR A 84 -4.37 -9.85 1.83
C THR A 84 -4.95 -8.44 1.98
N ILE A 85 -4.27 -7.42 1.46
CA ILE A 85 -4.77 -6.04 1.49
C ILE A 85 -6.10 -5.91 0.72
N LEU A 86 -6.16 -6.44 -0.51
CA LEU A 86 -7.37 -6.37 -1.33
C LEU A 86 -8.51 -7.21 -0.73
N GLU A 87 -8.23 -8.38 -0.17
CA GLU A 87 -9.20 -9.21 0.55
C GLU A 87 -9.82 -8.46 1.74
N GLU A 88 -8.98 -7.84 2.57
CA GLU A 88 -9.41 -7.05 3.72
C GLU A 88 -10.27 -5.85 3.29
N ILE A 89 -9.89 -5.14 2.22
CA ILE A 89 -10.66 -4.02 1.66
C ILE A 89 -12.03 -4.50 1.16
N ILE A 90 -12.06 -5.57 0.35
CA ILE A 90 -13.30 -6.13 -0.21
C ILE A 90 -14.23 -6.60 0.92
N ALA A 91 -13.70 -7.31 1.91
CA ALA A 91 -14.46 -7.79 3.06
C ALA A 91 -15.03 -6.63 3.88
N SER A 92 -14.24 -5.58 4.11
CA SER A 92 -14.68 -4.35 4.80
C SER A 92 -15.83 -3.67 4.05
N GLN A 93 -15.69 -3.50 2.73
CA GLN A 93 -16.72 -2.86 1.91
C GLN A 93 -18.03 -3.66 1.89
N ARG A 94 -17.97 -5.00 1.82
CA ARG A 94 -19.15 -5.87 1.87
C ARG A 94 -19.94 -5.70 3.17
N LYS A 95 -19.26 -5.48 4.30
CA LYS A 95 -19.92 -5.26 5.61
C LYS A 95 -20.64 -3.92 5.70
N GLN A 96 -20.19 -2.89 4.97
CA GLN A 96 -20.83 -1.57 5.00
C GLN A 96 -22.11 -1.48 4.15
N VAL A 97 -22.27 -2.39 3.20
CA VAL A 97 -23.41 -2.41 2.25
C VAL A 97 -24.54 -3.33 2.74
N ASN A 98 -24.29 -4.13 3.77
CA ASN A 98 -25.27 -4.98 4.46
C ASN A 98 -25.75 -4.31 5.74
#